data_AF-A0A5R8YC75-F1
#
_entry.id   AF-A0A5R8YC75-F1
#
_cell.length_a   1.000
_cell.length_b   1.000
_cell.length_c   1.000
_cell.angle_alpha   90.00
_cell.angle_beta   90.00
_cell.angle_gamma   90.00
#
_symmetry.space_group_name_H-M   'P 1'
#
loop_
_entity.id
_entity.type
_entity.pdbx_description
1 polymer ?
#
loop_
_entity_poly.entity_id
_entity_poly.type
_entity_poly.pdbx_seq_one_letter_code
_entity_poly.pdbx_strand_id
1 'polypeptide(L)'
;MTFHKFKLVALSLAIPIVGMSQTLALPAISSPVAQSACASCSEEDRFRDHLMLVAASSNTQSLKDIRKRLVKKKRVRFSELRRLADSGDSLAAYFIADRIMSMQKERLLTDAALYYSIAAMGGRDYAVRPWLSIMENQTVEHSDKRLEYFENALNEQASKGNIRAIRALAKFYAAGEPFGHDPARAKRWQRREIETSGDGEAALGLAAAIASKPSLSTDEHDEALSLIAMAERSEDLGVRTAAYNLRLMMSAKSDE
;
A
#
# COMPACT_ATOMS: atom_id res chain seq x y z
N MET A 1 -2.28 -36.10 -34.50
CA MET A 1 -1.19 -37.06 -34.25
C MET A 1 -1.07 -37.25 -32.75
N THR A 2 -1.51 -38.42 -32.30
CA THR A 2 -1.53 -38.93 -30.93
C THR A 2 -0.17 -39.48 -30.51
N PHE A 3 -0.03 -39.74 -29.19
CA PHE A 3 0.97 -40.58 -28.49
C PHE A 3 2.27 -39.87 -28.01
N HIS A 4 2.82 -40.05 -26.80
CA HIS A 4 2.66 -41.05 -25.72
C HIS A 4 2.95 -40.42 -24.34
N LYS A 5 2.19 -40.82 -23.31
CA LYS A 5 2.51 -40.65 -21.89
C LYS A 5 3.51 -41.72 -21.47
N PHE A 6 4.54 -41.38 -20.70
CA PHE A 6 5.34 -42.35 -19.94
C PHE A 6 5.28 -42.04 -18.43
N LYS A 7 4.69 -42.97 -17.68
CA LYS A 7 4.84 -43.14 -16.23
C LYS A 7 5.94 -44.20 -16.01
N LEU A 8 6.84 -44.01 -15.06
CA LEU A 8 7.58 -45.08 -14.34
C LEU A 8 8.08 -44.48 -13.02
N VAL A 9 7.42 -44.79 -11.90
CA VAL A 9 7.70 -45.87 -10.92
C VAL A 9 8.70 -45.42 -9.86
N ALA A 10 8.15 -45.20 -8.66
CA ALA A 10 8.87 -45.00 -7.40
C ALA A 10 9.39 -46.35 -6.88
N LEU A 11 10.65 -46.38 -6.42
CA LEU A 11 11.26 -47.51 -5.73
C LEU A 11 11.51 -47.09 -4.27
N SER A 12 10.68 -47.60 -3.36
CA SER A 12 10.89 -47.51 -1.92
C SER A 12 11.84 -48.62 -1.46
N LEU A 13 12.97 -48.28 -0.85
CA LEU A 13 13.76 -49.23 -0.05
C LEU A 13 13.54 -48.94 1.43
N ALA A 14 12.91 -49.90 2.11
CA ALA A 14 12.85 -49.97 3.56
C ALA A 14 14.06 -50.77 4.07
N ILE A 15 14.75 -50.25 5.09
CA ILE A 15 15.77 -50.97 5.86
C ILE A 15 15.42 -50.81 7.34
N PRO A 16 15.15 -51.89 8.10
CA PRO A 16 15.10 -51.82 9.55
C PRO A 16 16.47 -52.21 10.12
N ILE A 17 17.02 -51.37 11.02
CA ILE A 17 18.10 -51.78 11.91
C ILE A 17 17.60 -51.71 13.34
N VAL A 18 17.66 -52.89 13.96
CA VAL A 18 17.42 -53.21 15.36
C VAL A 18 18.66 -52.82 16.17
N GLY A 19 18.43 -52.34 17.40
CA GLY A 19 19.26 -52.76 18.53
C GLY A 19 20.16 -51.70 19.17
N MET A 20 19.82 -51.37 20.43
CA MET A 20 20.64 -51.54 21.63
C MET A 20 20.56 -50.35 22.59
N SER A 21 20.02 -50.67 23.76
CA SER A 21 19.98 -49.88 24.98
C SER A 21 21.35 -49.39 25.41
N GLN A 22 21.40 -48.20 26.02
CA GLN A 22 22.17 -47.97 27.24
C GLN A 22 21.63 -46.73 27.98
N THR A 23 21.01 -47.01 29.12
CA THR A 23 20.66 -46.06 30.18
C THR A 23 21.93 -45.67 30.94
N LEU A 24 22.26 -44.38 30.95
CA LEU A 24 23.09 -43.78 31.99
C LEU A 24 22.37 -42.52 32.49
N ALA A 25 21.91 -42.60 33.74
CA ALA A 25 21.38 -41.48 34.50
C ALA A 25 22.51 -40.89 35.35
N LEU A 26 22.65 -39.56 35.34
CA LEU A 26 23.27 -38.76 36.41
C LEU A 26 22.54 -37.39 36.48
N PRO A 27 22.60 -36.68 37.64
CA PRO A 27 21.44 -35.96 38.16
C PRO A 27 21.51 -34.43 38.05
N ALA A 28 20.30 -33.85 38.19
CA ALA A 28 19.92 -32.57 38.80
C ALA A 28 20.57 -31.25 38.33
N ILE A 29 19.73 -30.24 38.04
CA ILE A 29 19.59 -28.97 38.81
C ILE A 29 18.66 -27.98 38.07
N SER A 30 17.52 -27.69 38.73
CA SER A 30 16.68 -26.47 38.77
C SER A 30 16.50 -25.53 37.56
N SER A 31 15.26 -25.39 37.10
CA SER A 31 14.37 -24.20 37.30
C SER A 31 13.35 -24.04 36.16
N PRO A 32 12.12 -23.56 36.43
CA PRO A 32 11.04 -23.56 35.46
C PRO A 32 11.15 -22.33 34.55
N VAL A 33 11.70 -22.50 33.36
CA VAL A 33 11.45 -21.53 32.29
C VAL A 33 10.06 -21.82 31.75
N ALA A 34 9.16 -20.87 32.01
CA ALA A 34 7.85 -20.78 31.38
C ALA A 34 8.00 -20.84 29.85
N GLN A 35 7.82 -22.04 29.31
CA GLN A 35 7.47 -22.25 27.91
C GLN A 35 6.01 -22.72 27.89
N SER A 36 5.11 -21.79 27.69
CA SER A 36 3.90 -22.06 26.92
C SER A 36 3.78 -20.96 25.89
N ALA A 37 4.74 -20.98 24.97
CA ALA A 37 4.60 -20.35 23.68
C ALA A 37 3.52 -21.13 22.92
N CYS A 38 2.45 -20.43 22.53
CA CYS A 38 1.50 -20.95 21.56
C CYS A 38 2.26 -21.14 20.24
N ALA A 39 2.70 -22.38 19.98
CA ALA A 39 3.51 -22.75 18.81
C ALA A 39 2.67 -22.85 17.51
N SER A 40 1.49 -22.23 17.49
CA SER A 40 0.59 -22.21 16.32
C SER A 40 -0.14 -20.88 16.16
N CYS A 41 0.44 -19.76 16.60
CA CYS A 41 -0.07 -18.45 16.20
C CYS A 41 0.33 -18.20 14.75
N SER A 42 -0.68 -18.16 13.87
CA SER A 42 -0.52 -17.76 12.49
C SER A 42 0.08 -16.35 12.39
N GLU A 43 0.74 -15.99 11.29
CA GLU A 43 1.17 -14.59 11.07
C GLU A 43 -0.02 -13.60 11.17
N GLU A 44 -1.26 -14.09 11.02
CA GLU A 44 -2.51 -13.36 11.18
C GLU A 44 -2.85 -13.02 12.63
N ASP A 45 -2.40 -13.80 13.62
CA ASP A 45 -2.63 -13.52 15.04
C ASP A 45 -1.74 -12.38 15.56
N ARG A 46 -0.58 -12.14 14.92
CA ARG A 46 0.25 -10.96 15.20
C ARG A 46 -0.41 -9.65 14.77
N PHE A 47 -1.37 -9.70 13.84
CA PHE A 47 -2.13 -8.52 13.43
C PHE A 47 -3.07 -8.03 14.55
N ARG A 48 -3.56 -8.94 15.41
CA ARG A 48 -4.45 -8.59 16.53
C ARG A 48 -3.74 -7.97 17.72
N ASP A 49 -2.53 -8.42 18.03
CA ASP A 49 -1.74 -7.89 19.16
C ASP A 49 -1.06 -6.54 18.86
N HIS A 50 -1.20 -6.03 17.64
CA HIS A 50 -0.44 -4.86 17.20
C HIS A 50 -0.97 -3.52 17.72
N LEU A 51 -2.16 -3.49 18.35
CA LEU A 51 -2.85 -2.25 18.69
C LEU A 51 -3.27 -2.09 20.16
N MET A 52 -3.06 -3.06 21.05
CA MET A 52 -3.36 -2.85 22.47
C MET A 52 -2.42 -3.59 23.43
N LEU A 53 -2.01 -2.83 24.45
CA LEU A 53 -1.34 -3.19 25.71
C LEU A 53 0.16 -3.52 25.67
N VAL A 54 0.99 -2.51 25.97
CA VAL A 54 2.31 -2.78 26.57
C VAL A 54 2.51 -1.97 27.86
N ALA A 55 2.90 -2.69 28.91
CA ALA A 55 3.27 -2.24 30.24
C ALA A 55 4.13 -0.96 30.25
N ALA A 56 3.69 0.03 31.03
CA ALA A 56 3.62 1.42 30.58
C ALA A 56 4.81 2.35 30.90
N SER A 57 5.98 1.89 31.41
CA SER A 57 7.07 2.84 31.75
C SER A 57 8.46 2.45 31.27
N SER A 58 8.95 1.24 31.55
CA SER A 58 10.29 0.80 31.13
C SER A 58 10.40 0.62 29.61
N ASN A 59 9.32 0.13 28.97
CA ASN A 59 9.26 0.00 27.52
C ASN A 59 9.28 1.38 26.85
N THR A 60 8.56 2.35 27.41
CA THR A 60 8.52 3.74 26.92
C THR A 60 9.91 4.40 26.96
N GLN A 61 10.67 4.19 28.03
CA GLN A 61 12.03 4.75 28.14
C GLN A 61 12.99 4.09 27.14
N SER A 62 12.94 2.76 27.01
CA SER A 62 13.74 2.02 26.02
C SER A 62 13.45 2.50 24.59
N LEU A 63 12.17 2.66 24.22
CA LEU A 63 11.75 3.17 22.91
C LEU A 63 12.22 4.60 22.66
N LYS A 64 12.14 5.48 23.67
CA LYS A 64 12.70 6.84 23.60
C LYS A 64 14.20 6.84 23.32
N ASP A 65 14.95 5.93 23.95
CA ASP A 65 16.40 5.86 23.75
C ASP A 65 16.76 5.26 22.39
N ILE A 66 16.00 4.28 21.89
CA ILE A 66 16.11 3.79 20.50
C ILE A 66 15.84 4.94 19.52
N ARG A 67 14.75 5.71 19.73
CA ARG A 67 14.41 6.88 18.91
C ARG A 67 15.51 7.94 18.90
N LYS A 68 16.05 8.28 20.07
CA LYS A 68 17.18 9.22 20.17
C LYS A 68 18.39 8.74 19.37
N ARG A 69 18.71 7.44 19.42
CA ARG A 69 19.80 6.87 18.63
C ARG A 69 19.50 6.96 17.13
N LEU A 70 18.28 6.62 16.72
CA LEU A 70 17.84 6.69 15.32
C LEU A 70 17.97 8.10 14.75
N VAL A 71 17.44 9.11 15.47
CA VAL A 71 17.52 10.52 15.07
C VAL A 71 18.96 11.02 15.02
N LYS A 72 19.82 10.58 15.96
CA LYS A 72 21.26 10.89 15.96
C LYS A 72 22.07 10.08 14.96
N LYS A 73 21.44 9.33 14.05
CA LYS A 73 22.09 8.44 13.06
C LYS A 73 23.06 7.44 13.69
N LYS A 74 22.85 7.08 14.96
CA LYS A 74 23.61 6.03 15.64
C LYS A 74 23.07 4.67 15.22
N ARG A 75 23.88 3.62 15.36
CA ARG A 75 23.48 2.24 15.04
C ARG A 75 22.22 1.84 15.86
N VAL A 76 21.19 1.40 15.14
CA VAL A 76 19.96 0.81 15.70
C VAL A 76 19.79 -0.59 15.11
N ARG A 77 19.66 -1.60 15.99
CA ARG A 77 19.52 -3.01 15.59
C ARG A 77 18.19 -3.22 14.86
N PHE A 78 18.12 -4.24 14.00
CA PHE A 78 16.88 -4.56 13.28
C PHE A 78 15.69 -4.78 14.22
N SER A 79 15.88 -5.55 15.30
CA SER A 79 14.84 -5.81 16.30
C SER A 79 14.44 -4.59 17.14
N GLU A 80 15.35 -3.62 17.31
CA GLU A 80 15.03 -2.35 17.98
C GLU A 80 14.20 -1.45 17.06
N LEU A 81 14.57 -1.39 15.78
CA LEU A 81 13.84 -0.63 14.78
C LEU A 81 12.44 -1.20 14.56
N ARG A 82 12.32 -2.54 14.51
CA ARG A 82 11.04 -3.24 14.44
C ARG A 82 10.16 -2.88 15.62
N ARG A 83 10.64 -3.07 16.86
CA ARG A 83 9.87 -2.70 18.06
C ARG A 83 9.42 -1.24 18.09
N LEU A 84 10.26 -0.32 17.61
CA LEU A 84 9.91 1.10 17.55
C LEU A 84 8.86 1.38 16.45
N ALA A 85 9.00 0.77 15.26
CA ALA A 85 7.99 0.87 14.21
C ALA A 85 6.66 0.25 14.66
N ASP A 86 6.74 -0.87 15.35
CA ASP A 86 5.62 -1.64 15.86
C ASP A 86 4.83 -0.89 16.93
N SER A 87 5.46 0.07 17.63
CA SER A 87 4.79 1.00 18.54
C SER A 87 4.16 2.21 17.82
N GLY A 88 4.07 2.20 16.49
CA GLY A 88 3.50 3.29 15.68
C GLY A 88 4.49 4.41 15.33
N ASP A 89 5.79 4.24 15.56
CA ASP A 89 6.77 5.26 15.19
C ASP A 89 6.98 5.30 13.66
N SER A 90 6.48 6.35 13.03
CA SER A 90 6.53 6.49 11.57
C SER A 90 7.95 6.56 11.00
N LEU A 91 8.95 7.06 11.75
CA LEU A 91 10.33 7.15 11.27
C LEU A 91 10.99 5.78 11.28
N ALA A 92 10.78 5.05 12.38
CA ALA A 92 11.26 3.69 12.50
C ALA A 92 10.61 2.80 11.44
N ALA A 93 9.31 2.98 11.19
CA ALA A 93 8.58 2.31 10.12
C ALA A 93 9.22 2.56 8.74
N TYR A 94 9.55 3.82 8.41
CA TYR A 94 10.26 4.11 7.17
C TYR A 94 11.63 3.40 7.10
N PHE A 95 12.45 3.52 8.14
CA PHE A 95 13.79 2.93 8.13
C PHE A 95 13.79 1.40 8.14
N ILE A 96 12.80 0.74 8.76
CA ILE A 96 12.70 -0.71 8.69
C ILE A 96 12.27 -1.16 7.30
N ALA A 97 11.32 -0.47 6.67
CA ALA A 97 10.92 -0.74 5.29
C ALA A 97 12.11 -0.60 4.34
N ASP A 98 12.87 0.49 4.45
CA ASP A 98 14.08 0.74 3.65
C ASP A 98 15.16 -0.33 3.85
N ARG A 99 15.34 -0.78 5.10
CA ARG A 99 16.24 -1.87 5.43
C ARG A 99 15.76 -3.21 4.88
N ILE A 100 14.45 -3.47 4.87
CA ILE A 100 13.87 -4.67 4.27
C ILE A 100 14.09 -4.65 2.75
N MET A 101 13.82 -3.52 2.08
CA MET A 101 14.06 -3.34 0.65
C MET A 101 15.52 -3.61 0.28
N SER A 102 16.45 -3.11 1.10
CA SER A 102 17.89 -3.34 0.92
C SER A 102 18.32 -4.81 1.02
N MET A 103 17.51 -5.68 1.63
CA MET A 103 17.79 -7.12 1.68
C MET A 103 17.49 -7.82 0.35
N GLN A 104 16.72 -7.19 -0.55
CA GLN A 104 16.35 -7.73 -1.86
C GLN A 104 15.70 -9.12 -1.77
N LYS A 105 14.82 -9.31 -0.78
CA LYS A 105 14.08 -10.56 -0.57
C LYS A 105 12.62 -10.34 -0.92
N GLU A 106 12.17 -10.93 -2.01
CA GLU A 106 10.78 -10.81 -2.51
C GLU A 106 9.74 -11.15 -1.44
N ARG A 107 9.98 -12.22 -0.66
CA ARG A 107 9.13 -12.64 0.46
C ARG A 107 8.93 -11.58 1.57
N LEU A 108 9.71 -10.50 1.57
CA LEU A 108 9.59 -9.42 2.56
C LEU A 108 8.98 -8.14 1.97
N LEU A 109 8.63 -8.10 0.68
CA LEU A 109 8.07 -6.91 0.04
C LEU A 109 6.73 -6.51 0.67
N THR A 110 5.89 -7.48 1.01
CA THR A 110 4.61 -7.21 1.69
C THR A 110 4.82 -6.59 3.08
N ASP A 111 5.87 -7.00 3.82
CA ASP A 111 6.24 -6.35 5.09
C ASP A 111 6.75 -4.92 4.88
N ALA A 112 7.56 -4.69 3.84
CA ALA A 112 8.04 -3.36 3.49
C ALA A 112 6.89 -2.42 3.12
N ALA A 113 5.92 -2.89 2.31
CA ALA A 113 4.71 -2.13 1.99
C ALA A 113 3.92 -1.75 3.25
N LEU A 114 3.76 -2.69 4.20
CA LEU A 114 3.13 -2.40 5.49
C LEU A 114 3.86 -1.30 6.25
N TYR A 115 5.16 -1.41 6.43
CA TYR A 115 5.90 -0.39 7.18
C TYR A 115 5.98 0.97 6.45
N TYR A 116 6.03 1.00 5.11
CA TYR A 116 5.91 2.26 4.39
C TYR A 116 4.51 2.89 4.51
N SER A 117 3.44 2.09 4.51
CA SER A 117 2.08 2.59 4.72
C SER A 117 1.89 3.17 6.13
N ILE A 118 2.46 2.55 7.17
CA ILE A 118 2.51 3.09 8.55
C ILE A 118 3.29 4.42 8.57
N ALA A 119 4.44 4.48 7.88
CA ALA A 119 5.23 5.70 7.77
C ALA A 119 4.43 6.84 7.11
N ALA A 120 3.74 6.54 6.01
CA ALA A 120 2.89 7.49 5.30
C ALA A 120 1.76 8.01 6.19
N MET A 121 1.02 7.12 6.86
CA MET A 121 -0.04 7.51 7.80
C MET A 121 0.46 8.43 8.92
N GLY A 122 1.66 8.18 9.43
CA GLY A 122 2.33 9.05 10.40
C GLY A 122 2.98 10.31 9.81
N GLY A 123 2.54 10.76 8.63
CA GLY A 123 2.89 12.04 8.01
C GLY A 123 4.15 12.04 7.14
N ARG A 124 4.70 10.87 6.79
CA ARG A 124 5.87 10.78 5.90
C ARG A 124 5.43 10.53 4.47
N ASP A 125 4.99 11.59 3.82
CA ASP A 125 4.57 11.61 2.42
C ASP A 125 5.60 10.97 1.46
N TYR A 126 6.90 11.12 1.72
CA TYR A 126 7.96 10.48 0.93
C TYR A 126 7.94 8.94 0.98
N ALA A 127 7.29 8.32 1.96
CA ALA A 127 7.11 6.87 2.04
C ALA A 127 6.07 6.35 1.04
N VAL A 128 5.20 7.22 0.51
CA VAL A 128 4.15 6.83 -0.44
C VAL A 128 4.74 6.30 -1.75
N ARG A 129 5.84 6.88 -2.24
CA ARG A 129 6.49 6.42 -3.47
C ARG A 129 6.99 4.97 -3.43
N PRO A 130 7.89 4.59 -2.50
CA PRO A 130 8.38 3.21 -2.46
C PRO A 130 7.27 2.23 -2.08
N TRP A 131 6.30 2.64 -1.26
CA TRP A 131 5.12 1.83 -1.00
C TRP A 131 4.34 1.48 -2.27
N LEU A 132 3.97 2.50 -3.06
CA LEU A 132 3.23 2.29 -4.30
C LEU A 132 4.03 1.45 -5.31
N SER A 133 5.35 1.60 -5.35
CA SER A 133 6.17 0.75 -6.23
C SER A 133 6.07 -0.75 -5.92
N ILE A 134 5.80 -1.10 -4.66
CA ILE A 134 5.55 -2.49 -4.26
C ILE A 134 4.13 -2.90 -4.64
N MET A 135 3.14 -2.05 -4.39
CA MET A 135 1.73 -2.33 -4.70
C MET A 135 1.43 -2.43 -6.19
N GLU A 136 2.17 -1.70 -7.03
CA GLU A 136 2.08 -1.78 -8.48
C GLU A 136 2.70 -3.07 -9.03
N ASN A 137 3.49 -3.79 -8.23
CA ASN A 137 4.03 -5.07 -8.61
C ASN A 137 3.01 -6.19 -8.33
N GLN A 138 2.30 -6.61 -9.38
CA GLN A 138 1.28 -7.65 -9.33
C GLN A 138 1.80 -9.05 -8.94
N THR A 139 3.12 -9.28 -8.90
CA THR A 139 3.66 -10.56 -8.40
C THR A 139 3.70 -10.65 -6.88
N VAL A 140 3.47 -9.53 -6.18
CA VAL A 140 3.48 -9.48 -4.72
C VAL A 140 2.07 -9.69 -4.20
N GLU A 141 1.82 -10.87 -3.64
CA GLU A 141 0.54 -11.16 -2.99
C GLU A 141 0.42 -10.46 -1.64
N HIS A 142 -0.78 -9.93 -1.39
CA HIS A 142 -1.15 -9.25 -0.16
C HIS A 142 -2.41 -9.92 0.40
N SER A 143 -2.48 -10.09 1.72
CA SER A 143 -3.71 -10.56 2.36
C SER A 143 -4.79 -9.48 2.34
N ASP A 144 -6.06 -9.89 2.36
CA ASP A 144 -7.21 -8.97 2.34
C ASP A 144 -7.13 -7.90 3.43
N LYS A 145 -6.76 -8.28 4.66
CA LYS A 145 -6.57 -7.34 5.78
C LYS A 145 -5.49 -6.29 5.51
N ARG A 146 -4.41 -6.67 4.81
CA ARG A 146 -3.36 -5.72 4.43
C ARG A 146 -3.85 -4.79 3.32
N LEU A 147 -4.58 -5.32 2.35
CA LEU A 147 -5.19 -4.51 1.29
C LEU A 147 -6.18 -3.50 1.84
N GLU A 148 -7.05 -3.89 2.77
CA GLU A 148 -7.96 -2.99 3.47
C GLU A 148 -7.19 -1.86 4.18
N TYR A 149 -6.12 -2.20 4.91
CA TYR A 149 -5.26 -1.20 5.55
C TYR A 149 -4.61 -0.27 4.53
N PHE A 150 -4.12 -0.81 3.40
CA PHE A 150 -3.47 -0.04 2.34
C PHE A 150 -4.44 0.93 1.67
N GLU A 151 -5.65 0.47 1.35
CA GLU A 151 -6.71 1.31 0.78
C GLU A 151 -7.04 2.46 1.74
N ASN A 152 -7.23 2.18 3.02
CA ASN A 152 -7.50 3.20 4.05
C ASN A 152 -6.35 4.21 4.17
N ALA A 153 -5.10 3.73 4.21
CA ALA A 153 -3.93 4.58 4.28
C ALA A 153 -3.78 5.47 3.01
N LEU A 154 -4.11 4.95 1.82
CA LEU A 154 -4.10 5.74 0.59
C LEU A 154 -5.20 6.80 0.57
N ASN A 155 -6.42 6.44 0.98
CA ASN A 155 -7.52 7.41 1.11
C ASN A 155 -7.14 8.56 2.05
N GLU A 156 -6.49 8.26 3.18
CA GLU A 156 -6.01 9.27 4.13
C GLU A 156 -4.87 10.14 3.57
N GLN A 157 -3.97 9.59 2.74
CA GLN A 157 -2.97 10.40 2.06
C GLN A 157 -3.61 11.29 0.97
N ALA A 158 -4.58 10.74 0.24
CA ALA A 158 -5.27 11.45 -0.82
C ALA A 158 -6.16 12.58 -0.28
N SER A 159 -6.81 12.39 0.87
CA SER A 159 -7.59 13.43 1.56
C SER A 159 -6.71 14.62 1.96
N LYS A 160 -5.43 14.37 2.29
CA LYS A 160 -4.40 15.39 2.56
C LYS A 160 -3.81 16.04 1.30
N GLY A 161 -4.29 15.69 0.12
CA GLY A 161 -3.81 16.24 -1.15
C GLY A 161 -2.52 15.60 -1.68
N ASN A 162 -2.11 14.42 -1.18
CA ASN A 162 -0.95 13.73 -1.73
C ASN A 162 -1.27 13.25 -3.16
N ILE A 163 -0.72 13.95 -4.16
CA ILE A 163 -1.00 13.70 -5.58
C ILE A 163 -0.68 12.26 -6.01
N ARG A 164 0.31 11.62 -5.37
CA ARG A 164 0.68 10.23 -5.68
C ARG A 164 -0.36 9.25 -5.19
N ALA A 165 -0.92 9.49 -4.01
CA ALA A 165 -2.00 8.68 -3.47
C ALA A 165 -3.30 8.87 -4.28
N ILE A 166 -3.62 10.11 -4.65
CA ILE A 166 -4.78 10.43 -5.52
C ILE A 166 -4.68 9.65 -6.85
N ARG A 167 -3.55 9.78 -7.54
CA ARG A 167 -3.31 9.08 -8.81
C ARG A 167 -3.34 7.55 -8.66
N ALA A 168 -2.77 7.04 -7.57
CA ALA A 168 -2.78 5.61 -7.30
C ALA A 168 -4.21 5.07 -7.09
N LEU A 169 -5.05 5.76 -6.32
CA LEU A 169 -6.44 5.37 -6.13
C LEU A 169 -7.22 5.41 -7.45
N ALA A 170 -7.07 6.48 -8.25
CA ALA A 170 -7.69 6.56 -9.57
C ALA A 170 -7.31 5.35 -10.45
N LYS A 171 -6.02 5.02 -10.50
CA LYS A 171 -5.48 3.88 -11.24
C LYS A 171 -5.97 2.53 -10.73
N PHE A 172 -5.88 2.28 -9.42
CA PHE A 172 -6.22 0.99 -8.83
C PHE A 172 -7.71 0.67 -8.97
N TYR A 173 -8.60 1.62 -8.71
CA TYR A 173 -10.03 1.40 -8.92
C TYR A 173 -10.40 1.26 -10.41
N ALA A 174 -9.71 1.95 -11.32
CA ALA A 174 -9.93 1.79 -12.75
C ALA A 174 -9.48 0.40 -13.23
N ALA A 175 -8.31 -0.07 -12.80
CA ALA A 175 -7.78 -1.37 -13.17
C ALA A 175 -8.51 -2.53 -12.49
N GLY A 176 -9.07 -2.28 -11.30
CA GLY A 176 -9.71 -3.28 -10.46
C GLY A 176 -8.77 -4.07 -9.57
N GLU A 177 -7.48 -3.75 -9.57
CA GLU A 177 -6.50 -4.33 -8.66
C GLU A 177 -5.68 -3.24 -7.97
N PRO A 178 -5.31 -3.44 -6.68
CA PRO A 178 -5.65 -4.60 -5.85
C PRO A 178 -6.98 -4.48 -5.09
N PHE A 179 -7.74 -3.39 -5.25
CA PHE A 179 -8.91 -3.07 -4.40
C PHE A 179 -10.28 -3.44 -5.00
N GLY A 180 -10.31 -4.07 -6.18
CA GLY A 180 -11.54 -4.30 -6.92
C GLY A 180 -11.89 -3.15 -7.87
N HIS A 181 -12.62 -3.47 -8.93
CA HIS A 181 -13.00 -2.52 -9.97
C HIS A 181 -14.13 -1.60 -9.48
N ASP A 182 -13.86 -0.29 -9.43
CA ASP A 182 -14.84 0.72 -9.07
C ASP A 182 -14.67 1.96 -9.96
N PRO A 183 -15.27 1.98 -11.15
CA PRO A 183 -15.10 3.08 -12.09
C PRO A 183 -15.67 4.41 -11.57
N ALA A 184 -16.62 4.38 -10.63
CA ALA A 184 -17.16 5.58 -10.02
C ALA A 184 -16.16 6.23 -9.08
N ARG A 185 -15.51 5.45 -8.19
CA ARG A 185 -14.41 5.95 -7.35
C ARG A 185 -13.20 6.36 -8.19
N ALA A 186 -12.87 5.62 -9.23
CA ALA A 186 -11.78 5.96 -10.14
C ALA A 186 -11.97 7.36 -10.74
N LYS A 187 -13.17 7.64 -11.28
CA LYS A 187 -13.52 8.97 -11.83
C LYS A 187 -13.46 10.07 -10.77
N ARG A 188 -13.95 9.81 -9.55
CA ARG A 188 -13.86 10.79 -8.44
C ARG A 188 -12.40 11.15 -8.13
N TRP A 189 -11.51 10.17 -8.06
CA TRP A 189 -10.09 10.42 -7.80
C TRP A 189 -9.38 11.06 -9.00
N GLN A 190 -9.74 10.70 -10.24
CA GLN A 190 -9.22 11.36 -11.44
C GLN A 190 -9.60 12.84 -11.46
N ARG A 191 -10.84 13.18 -11.12
CA ARG A 191 -11.26 14.58 -10.97
C ARG A 191 -10.43 15.30 -9.91
N ARG A 192 -10.24 14.67 -8.75
CA ARG A 192 -9.42 15.22 -7.68
C ARG A 192 -7.96 15.40 -8.10
N GLU A 193 -7.44 14.52 -8.95
CA GLU A 193 -6.10 14.65 -9.51
C GLU A 193 -5.97 15.94 -10.31
N ILE A 194 -6.91 16.17 -11.25
CA ILE A 194 -6.96 17.36 -12.11
C ILE A 194 -7.07 18.65 -11.26
N GLU A 195 -7.94 18.64 -10.25
CA GLU A 195 -8.08 19.75 -9.29
C GLU A 195 -6.79 20.04 -8.51
N THR A 196 -6.06 19.00 -8.12
CA THR A 196 -4.85 19.12 -7.30
C THR A 196 -3.62 19.48 -8.12
N SER A 197 -3.50 18.95 -9.35
CA SER A 197 -2.37 19.24 -10.25
C SER A 197 -2.53 20.56 -11.00
N GLY A 198 -3.76 21.03 -11.22
CA GLY A 198 -4.04 22.15 -12.11
C GLY A 198 -3.76 21.83 -13.59
N ASP A 199 -3.74 20.55 -13.95
CA ASP A 199 -3.45 20.09 -15.30
C ASP A 199 -4.61 20.47 -16.25
N GLY A 200 -4.42 21.57 -16.97
CA GLY A 200 -5.41 22.09 -17.90
C GLY A 200 -5.64 21.18 -19.12
N GLU A 201 -4.65 20.40 -19.53
CA GLU A 201 -4.80 19.45 -20.64
C GLU A 201 -5.69 18.28 -20.21
N ALA A 202 -5.43 17.73 -19.03
CA ALA A 202 -6.27 16.68 -18.45
C ALA A 202 -7.70 17.19 -18.19
N ALA A 203 -7.86 18.43 -17.72
CA ALA A 203 -9.17 19.06 -17.55
C ALA A 203 -9.92 19.17 -18.89
N LEU A 204 -9.25 19.63 -19.95
CA LEU A 204 -9.84 19.75 -21.28
C LEU A 204 -10.25 18.38 -21.84
N GLY A 205 -9.39 17.37 -21.71
CA GLY A 205 -9.67 16.02 -22.18
C GLY A 205 -10.90 15.42 -21.50
N LEU A 206 -11.03 15.59 -20.17
CA LEU A 206 -12.20 15.12 -19.43
C LEU A 206 -13.46 15.91 -19.80
N ALA A 207 -13.37 17.24 -19.95
CA ALA A 207 -14.49 18.06 -20.38
C ALA A 207 -15.01 17.65 -21.77
N ALA A 208 -14.11 17.43 -22.73
CA ALA A 208 -14.46 16.99 -24.07
C ALA A 208 -15.12 15.61 -24.06
N ALA A 209 -14.60 14.68 -23.25
CA ALA A 209 -15.19 13.35 -23.08
C ALA A 209 -16.63 13.43 -22.53
N ILE A 210 -16.88 14.32 -21.57
CA ILE A 210 -18.24 14.56 -21.05
C ILE A 210 -19.11 15.18 -22.15
N ALA A 211 -18.68 16.29 -22.77
CA ALA A 211 -19.45 17.03 -23.77
C ALA A 211 -19.82 16.21 -25.01
N SER A 212 -19.01 15.21 -25.36
CA SER A 212 -19.28 14.30 -26.48
C SER A 212 -20.47 13.35 -26.27
N LYS A 213 -20.99 13.24 -25.04
CA LYS A 213 -22.16 12.39 -24.76
C LYS A 213 -23.39 12.89 -25.53
N PRO A 214 -24.26 11.99 -26.03
CA PRO A 214 -25.46 12.40 -26.78
C PRO A 214 -26.36 13.33 -25.95
N SER A 215 -26.60 12.94 -24.70
CA SER A 215 -27.39 13.67 -23.71
C SER A 215 -26.59 13.85 -22.43
N LEU A 216 -26.68 15.05 -21.83
CA LEU A 216 -26.03 15.40 -20.57
C LEU A 216 -27.09 15.61 -19.50
N SER A 217 -26.86 15.09 -18.31
CA SER A 217 -27.55 15.58 -17.11
C SER A 217 -27.06 16.98 -16.74
N THR A 218 -27.83 17.70 -15.91
CA THR A 218 -27.41 19.01 -15.38
C THR A 218 -26.06 18.93 -14.66
N ASP A 219 -25.86 17.90 -13.84
CA ASP A 219 -24.59 17.69 -13.11
C ASP A 219 -23.39 17.50 -14.06
N GLU A 220 -23.57 16.74 -15.14
CA GLU A 220 -22.52 16.53 -16.14
C GLU A 220 -22.24 17.79 -16.96
N HIS A 221 -23.27 18.59 -17.25
CA HIS A 221 -23.11 19.87 -17.91
C HIS A 221 -22.30 20.84 -17.04
N ASP A 222 -22.66 20.98 -15.76
CA ASP A 222 -21.96 21.82 -14.79
C ASP A 222 -20.52 21.32 -14.55
N GLU A 223 -20.32 20.00 -14.50
CA GLU A 223 -19.00 19.39 -14.41
C GLU A 223 -18.12 19.75 -15.61
N ALA A 224 -18.63 19.59 -16.84
CA ALA A 224 -17.89 19.93 -18.05
C ALA A 224 -17.51 21.43 -18.06
N LEU A 225 -18.43 22.33 -17.69
CA LEU A 225 -18.14 23.76 -17.60
C LEU A 225 -17.10 24.10 -16.54
N SER A 226 -17.12 23.41 -15.39
CA SER A 226 -16.11 23.56 -14.34
C SER A 226 -14.71 23.17 -14.84
N LEU A 227 -14.60 22.04 -15.54
CA LEU A 227 -13.36 21.56 -16.13
C LEU A 227 -12.85 22.47 -17.26
N ILE A 228 -13.75 22.97 -18.11
CA ILE A 228 -13.42 23.97 -19.14
C ILE A 228 -12.83 25.22 -18.50
N ALA A 229 -13.45 25.72 -17.43
CA ALA A 229 -12.94 26.89 -16.71
C ALA A 229 -11.53 26.64 -16.13
N MET A 230 -11.20 25.42 -15.74
CA MET A 230 -9.84 25.07 -15.32
C MET A 230 -8.88 25.07 -16.51
N ALA A 231 -9.25 24.45 -17.63
CA ALA A 231 -8.44 24.42 -18.85
C ALA A 231 -8.19 25.81 -19.45
N GLU A 232 -9.16 26.74 -19.34
CA GLU A 232 -9.01 28.15 -19.74
C GLU A 232 -7.93 28.90 -18.93
N ARG A 233 -7.56 28.39 -17.75
CA ARG A 233 -6.46 28.93 -16.92
C ARG A 233 -5.12 28.26 -17.20
N SER A 234 -5.07 27.29 -18.11
CA SER A 234 -3.83 26.61 -18.51
C SER A 234 -2.79 27.63 -19.02
N GLU A 235 -1.51 27.36 -18.79
CA GLU A 235 -0.42 28.16 -19.38
C GLU A 235 -0.28 27.91 -20.89
N ASP A 236 -0.74 26.75 -21.37
CA ASP A 236 -0.73 26.39 -22.79
C ASP A 236 -1.84 27.12 -23.58
N LEU A 237 -1.44 27.88 -24.60
CA LEU A 237 -2.36 28.65 -25.44
C LEU A 237 -3.32 27.75 -26.23
N GLY A 238 -2.86 26.60 -26.70
CA GLY A 238 -3.66 25.62 -27.43
C GLY A 238 -4.77 25.06 -26.55
N VAL A 239 -4.43 24.65 -25.32
CA VAL A 239 -5.39 24.18 -24.32
C VAL A 239 -6.44 25.27 -24.01
N ARG A 240 -6.00 26.51 -23.75
CA ARG A 240 -6.95 27.61 -23.49
C ARG A 240 -7.90 27.87 -24.66
N THR A 241 -7.38 27.89 -25.88
CA THR A 241 -8.18 28.16 -27.08
C THR A 241 -9.19 27.04 -27.34
N ALA A 242 -8.77 25.79 -27.18
CA ALA A 242 -9.65 24.64 -27.31
C ALA A 242 -10.74 24.63 -26.23
N ALA A 243 -10.40 24.97 -24.99
CA ALA A 243 -11.36 25.10 -23.90
C ALA A 243 -12.40 26.20 -24.17
N TYR A 244 -11.97 27.38 -24.63
CA TYR A 244 -12.87 28.47 -25.00
C TYR A 244 -13.85 28.05 -26.11
N ASN A 245 -13.35 27.39 -27.17
CA ASN A 245 -14.21 26.90 -28.25
C ASN A 245 -15.21 25.85 -27.75
N LEU A 246 -14.79 24.94 -26.88
CA LEU A 246 -15.67 23.94 -26.29
C LEU A 246 -16.78 24.59 -25.45
N ARG A 247 -16.47 25.65 -24.69
CA ARG A 247 -17.47 26.43 -23.96
C ARG A 247 -18.56 26.96 -24.90
N LEU A 248 -18.17 27.58 -26.01
CA LEU A 248 -19.11 28.13 -26.99
C LEU A 248 -20.04 27.06 -27.57
N MET A 249 -19.50 25.89 -27.91
CA MET A 249 -20.30 24.77 -28.42
C MET A 249 -21.32 24.28 -27.37
N MET A 250 -20.92 24.22 -26.09
CA MET A 250 -21.81 23.78 -25.02
C MET A 250 -22.94 24.76 -24.74
N SER A 251 -22.68 26.07 -24.81
CA SER A 251 -23.74 27.10 -24.70
C SER A 251 -24.71 27.06 -25.87
N ALA A 252 -24.24 26.81 -27.09
CA ALA A 252 -25.13 26.71 -28.25
C ALA A 252 -26.10 25.50 -28.13
N LYS A 253 -25.64 24.38 -27.57
CA LYS A 253 -26.44 23.15 -27.41
C LYS A 253 -27.49 23.25 -26.28
N SER A 254 -27.38 24.20 -25.35
CA SER A 254 -28.39 24.39 -24.29
C SER A 254 -29.60 25.21 -24.74
N ASP A 255 -29.50 25.91 -25.88
CA ASP A 255 -30.53 26.81 -26.40
C ASP A 255 -31.44 26.15 -27.45
N GLU A 256 -31.17 24.90 -27.83
CA GLU A 256 -31.97 24.04 -28.73
C GLU A 256 -32.87 23.06 -27.95
#